data_AF-A0AAN4L5G4-F1
#
_entry.id   AF-A0AAN4L5G4-F1
#
_cell.length_a   1.000
_cell.length_b   1.000
_cell.length_c   1.000
_cell.angle_alpha   90.00
_cell.angle_beta   90.00
_cell.angle_gamma   90.00
#
_symmetry.space_group_name_H-M   'P 1'
#
loop_
_entity.id
_entity.type
_entity.pdbx_description
1 polymer ?
#
loop_
_entity_poly.entity_id
_entity_poly.type
_entity_poly.pdbx_seq_one_letter_code
_entity_poly.pdbx_strand_id
1 'polypeptide(L)'
;MTSTNSEELSSQYAQLIQQEDDYVDQLVTCNKLILDAMDIIAKRAGVLHMDTVKQAAYHLHSMEQDLNRKLFEVRLEKSILANQMSQST
;
A
#
# COMPACT_ATOMS: atom_id res chain seq x y z
N MET A 1 35.88 -6.00 -5.87
CA MET A 1 34.61 -6.73 -5.81
C MET A 1 33.62 -6.15 -4.80
N THR A 2 34.00 -5.13 -4.00
CA THR A 2 33.12 -4.47 -3.02
C THR A 2 32.21 -3.39 -3.63
N SER A 3 32.66 -2.69 -4.68
CA SER A 3 31.91 -1.60 -5.33
C SER A 3 30.59 -2.07 -5.97
N THR A 4 30.58 -3.25 -6.58
CA THR A 4 29.41 -3.81 -7.27
C THR A 4 28.27 -4.15 -6.31
N ASN A 5 28.62 -4.60 -5.08
CA ASN A 5 27.63 -4.96 -4.06
C ASN A 5 26.97 -3.72 -3.44
N SER A 6 27.72 -2.63 -3.26
CA SER A 6 27.16 -1.36 -2.74
C SER A 6 26.23 -0.67 -3.75
N GLU A 7 26.56 -0.70 -5.04
CA GLU A 7 25.71 -0.19 -6.11
C GLU A 7 24.41 -1.02 -6.24
N GLU A 8 24.51 -2.34 -6.10
CA GLU A 8 23.35 -3.24 -6.13
C GLU A 8 22.40 -2.98 -4.95
N LEU A 9 22.91 -2.88 -3.72
CA LEU A 9 22.09 -2.56 -2.54
C LEU A 9 21.44 -1.18 -2.66
N SER A 10 22.17 -0.19 -3.20
CA SER A 10 21.62 1.16 -3.42
C SER A 10 20.48 1.16 -4.45
N SER A 11 20.61 0.37 -5.52
CA SER A 11 19.56 0.20 -6.53
C SER A 11 18.32 -0.49 -5.95
N GLN A 12 18.50 -1.56 -5.19
CA GLN A 12 17.40 -2.24 -4.50
C GLN A 12 16.68 -1.31 -3.51
N TYR A 13 17.43 -0.51 -2.76
CA TYR A 13 16.86 0.47 -1.83
C TYR A 13 16.03 1.54 -2.55
N ALA A 14 16.50 2.04 -3.69
CA ALA A 14 15.75 3.00 -4.50
C ALA A 14 14.45 2.40 -5.07
N GLN A 15 14.46 1.13 -5.47
CA GLN A 15 13.26 0.43 -5.92
C GLN A 15 12.23 0.28 -4.79
N LEU A 16 12.68 -0.05 -3.57
CA LEU A 16 11.80 -0.14 -2.40
C LEU A 16 11.20 1.23 -2.02
N ILE A 17 11.93 2.33 -2.20
CA ILE A 17 11.36 3.68 -2.03
C ILE A 17 10.22 3.91 -3.02
N GLN A 18 10.45 3.65 -4.31
CA GLN A 18 9.41 3.85 -5.33
C GLN A 18 8.18 2.99 -5.06
N GLN A 19 8.36 1.73 -4.66
CA GLN A 19 7.25 0.85 -4.31
C GLN A 19 6.48 1.35 -3.08
N GLU A 20 7.17 1.90 -2.08
CA GLU A 20 6.52 2.50 -0.93
C GLU A 20 5.65 3.68 -1.35
N ASP A 21 6.19 4.59 -2.16
CA ASP A 21 5.48 5.76 -2.67
C ASP A 21 4.24 5.34 -3.47
N ASP A 22 4.38 4.35 -4.36
CA ASP A 22 3.28 3.80 -5.15
C ASP A 22 2.17 3.22 -4.25
N TYR A 23 2.53 2.49 -3.19
CA TYR A 23 1.55 1.92 -2.25
C TYR A 23 0.87 3.00 -1.40
N VAL A 24 1.59 4.06 -1.02
CA VAL A 24 1.00 5.21 -0.32
C VAL A 24 -0.04 5.90 -1.21
N ASP A 25 0.29 6.15 -2.48
CA ASP A 25 -0.64 6.78 -3.43
C ASP A 25 -1.87 5.91 -3.70
N GLN A 26 -1.67 4.59 -3.81
CA GLN A 26 -2.77 3.63 -3.93
C GLN A 26 -3.67 3.62 -2.69
N LEU A 27 -3.10 3.69 -1.47
CA LEU A 27 -3.89 3.77 -0.22
C LEU A 27 -4.68 5.07 -0.13
N VAL A 28 -4.08 6.21 -0.48
CA VAL A 28 -4.78 7.50 -0.53
C VAL A 28 -5.98 7.42 -1.48
N THR A 29 -5.77 6.82 -2.66
CA THR A 29 -6.83 6.62 -3.65
C THR A 29 -7.92 5.67 -3.13
N CYS A 30 -7.52 4.53 -2.54
CA CYS A 30 -8.44 3.52 -2.00
C CYS A 30 -9.33 4.12 -0.90
N ASN A 31 -8.73 4.86 0.04
CA ASN A 31 -9.46 5.53 1.12
C ASN A 31 -10.45 6.57 0.59
N LYS A 32 -10.07 7.33 -0.44
CA LYS A 32 -10.99 8.26 -1.09
C LYS A 32 -12.17 7.54 -1.73
N LEU A 33 -11.93 6.44 -2.44
CA LEU A 33 -13.00 5.63 -3.04
C LEU A 33 -13.94 5.03 -1.99
N ILE A 34 -13.42 4.58 -0.85
CA ILE A 34 -14.22 4.09 0.27
C ILE A 34 -15.14 5.20 0.79
N LEU A 35 -14.60 6.39 1.04
CA LEU A 35 -15.37 7.53 1.54
C LEU A 35 -16.45 7.98 0.53
N ASP A 36 -16.08 8.09 -0.76
CA ASP A 36 -17.02 8.45 -1.83
C ASP A 36 -18.14 7.41 -1.97
N ALA A 37 -17.80 6.11 -1.86
CA ALA A 37 -18.78 5.03 -1.88
C ALA A 37 -19.72 5.11 -0.66
N MET A 38 -19.19 5.37 0.54
CA MET A 38 -20.00 5.53 1.75
C MET A 38 -21.00 6.69 1.62
N ASP A 39 -20.57 7.83 1.07
CA ASP A 39 -21.44 8.98 0.84
C ASP A 39 -22.58 8.66 -0.14
N ILE A 40 -22.28 7.94 -1.24
CA ILE A 40 -23.28 7.48 -2.20
C ILE A 40 -24.26 6.50 -1.55
N ILE A 41 -23.76 5.53 -0.79
CA ILE A 41 -24.57 4.52 -0.09
C ILE A 41 -25.52 5.21 0.88
N ALA A 42 -25.03 6.15 1.69
CA ALA A 42 -25.84 6.89 2.65
C ALA A 42 -26.95 7.69 1.96
N LYS A 43 -26.62 8.39 0.86
CA LYS A 43 -27.61 9.17 0.07
C LYS A 43 -28.67 8.31 -0.61
N ARG A 44 -28.39 7.02 -0.87
CA ARG A 44 -29.25 6.11 -1.63
C ARG A 44 -29.73 4.90 -0.82
N ALA A 45 -29.55 4.88 0.49
CA ALA A 45 -29.82 3.71 1.33
C ALA A 45 -31.24 3.14 1.16
N GLY A 46 -32.24 3.98 0.91
CA GLY A 46 -33.62 3.56 0.70
C GLY A 46 -33.92 2.87 -0.65
N VAL A 47 -32.99 2.90 -1.61
CA VAL A 47 -33.18 2.32 -2.95
C VAL A 47 -32.13 1.25 -3.30
N LEU A 48 -31.10 1.10 -2.47
CA LEU A 48 -30.04 0.12 -2.69
C LEU A 48 -30.37 -1.22 -2.01
N HIS A 49 -30.01 -2.31 -2.67
CA HIS A 49 -30.08 -3.64 -2.09
C HIS A 49 -28.92 -3.85 -1.10
N MET A 50 -29.22 -3.94 0.20
CA MET A 50 -28.21 -3.87 1.26
C MET A 50 -27.19 -5.01 1.25
N ASP A 51 -27.56 -6.22 0.87
CA ASP A 51 -26.59 -7.31 0.84
C ASP A 51 -25.56 -7.14 -0.27
N THR A 52 -25.97 -6.57 -1.42
CA THR A 52 -25.05 -6.18 -2.49
C THR A 52 -24.13 -5.04 -2.05
N VAL A 53 -24.66 -4.07 -1.30
CA VAL A 53 -23.85 -2.98 -0.71
C VAL A 53 -22.80 -3.53 0.26
N LYS A 54 -23.17 -4.47 1.13
CA LYS A 54 -22.22 -5.11 2.06
C LYS A 54 -21.11 -5.87 1.33
N GLN A 55 -21.44 -6.57 0.24
CA GLN A 55 -20.43 -7.25 -0.58
C GLN A 55 -19.47 -6.25 -1.25
N ALA A 56 -20.00 -5.15 -1.80
CA ALA A 56 -19.14 -4.11 -2.37
C ALA A 56 -18.22 -3.47 -1.32
N ALA A 57 -18.76 -3.15 -0.14
CA ALA A 57 -17.99 -2.62 0.98
C ALA A 57 -16.90 -3.58 1.47
N TYR A 58 -17.21 -4.89 1.52
CA TYR A 58 -16.24 -5.93 1.84
C TYR A 58 -15.04 -5.89 0.88
N HIS A 59 -15.28 -5.86 -0.44
CA HIS A 59 -14.20 -5.83 -1.42
C HIS A 59 -13.36 -4.56 -1.36
N LEU A 60 -13.98 -3.41 -1.12
CA LEU A 60 -13.27 -2.14 -0.95
C LEU A 60 -12.33 -2.19 0.27
N HIS A 61 -12.81 -2.68 1.42
CA HIS A 61 -11.98 -2.82 2.60
C HIS A 61 -10.91 -3.91 2.47
N SER A 62 -11.20 -5.03 1.79
CA SER A 62 -10.17 -6.06 1.54
C SER A 62 -9.01 -5.49 0.71
N MET A 63 -9.30 -4.65 -0.27
CA MET A 63 -8.26 -3.97 -1.06
C MET A 63 -7.40 -3.04 -0.19
N GLU A 64 -8.01 -2.24 0.68
CA GLU A 64 -7.30 -1.39 1.65
C GLU A 64 -6.37 -2.21 2.56
N GLN A 65 -6.86 -3.34 3.08
CA GLN A 65 -6.09 -4.23 3.94
C GLN A 65 -4.89 -4.85 3.20
N ASP A 66 -5.09 -5.29 1.96
CA ASP A 66 -4.02 -5.84 1.13
C ASP A 66 -2.94 -4.80 0.82
N LEU A 67 -3.33 -3.56 0.55
CA LEU A 67 -2.38 -2.46 0.32
C LEU A 67 -1.59 -2.14 1.58
N ASN A 68 -2.24 -2.08 2.75
CA ASN A 68 -1.54 -1.87 4.03
C ASN A 68 -0.54 -3.00 4.32
N ARG A 69 -0.90 -4.25 4.03
CA ARG A 69 0.00 -5.40 4.18
C ARG A 69 1.23 -5.26 3.29
N LYS A 70 1.04 -4.97 2.01
CA LYS A 70 2.15 -4.78 1.05
C LYS A 70 3.05 -3.61 1.43
N LEU A 71 2.46 -2.51 1.87
CA LEU A 71 3.21 -1.35 2.37
C LEU A 71 4.07 -1.71 3.59
N PHE A 72 3.54 -2.50 4.51
CA PHE A 72 4.29 -2.99 5.66
C PHE A 72 5.47 -3.88 5.23
N GLU A 73 5.24 -4.81 4.30
CA GLU A 73 6.28 -5.69 3.75
C GLU A 73 7.44 -4.87 3.14
N VAL A 74 7.14 -3.89 2.28
CA VAL A 74 8.16 -3.01 1.68
C VAL A 74 8.93 -2.20 2.73
N ARG A 75 8.23 -1.65 3.73
CA ARG A 75 8.88 -0.87 4.81
C ARG A 75 9.81 -1.74 5.64
N LEU A 76 9.42 -2.98 5.90
CA LEU A 76 10.24 -3.95 6.61
C LEU A 76 11.51 -4.28 5.82
N GLU A 77 11.37 -4.62 4.54
CA GLU A 77 12.50 -4.90 3.65
C GLU A 77 13.44 -3.71 3.55
N LYS A 78 12.90 -2.50 3.36
CA LYS A 78 13.67 -1.26 3.31
C LYS A 78 14.45 -1.01 4.61
N SER A 79 13.84 -1.27 5.76
CA SER A 79 14.49 -1.13 7.07
C SER A 79 15.63 -2.13 7.25
N ILE A 80 15.47 -3.38 6.80
CA ILE A 80 16.52 -4.40 6.87
C ILE A 80 17.68 -3.99 5.96
N LEU A 81 17.39 -3.56 4.74
CA LEU A 81 18.39 -3.16 3.76
C LEU A 81 19.19 -1.94 4.22
N ALA A 82 18.52 -0.91 4.77
CA ALA A 82 19.18 0.26 5.34
C ALA A 82 20.19 -0.12 6.43
N ASN A 83 19.83 -1.06 7.30
CA ASN A 83 20.73 -1.56 8.34
C ASN A 83 21.95 -2.29 7.74
N GLN A 84 21.74 -3.15 6.74
CA GLN A 84 22.84 -3.84 6.04
C GLN A 84 23.81 -2.86 5.37
N MET A 85 23.29 -1.80 4.73
CA MET A 85 24.12 -0.75 4.13
C MET A 85 24.93 0.00 5.19
N SER A 86 24.33 0.31 6.34
CA SER A 86 25.01 1.01 7.44
C SER A 86 26.14 0.18 8.08
N GLN A 87 26.01 -1.15 8.11
CA GLN A 87 27.03 -2.06 8.61
C GLN A 87 28.15 -2.36 7.61
N SER A 88 27.93 -2.04 6.32
CA SER A 88 28.89 -2.24 5.23
C SER A 88 29.73 -0.99 4.93
N THR A 89 29.47 0.11 5.63
CA THR A 89 30.15 1.41 5.52
C THR A 89 31.18 1.57 6.61
#